data_AF-A0A7X9BHM4-F1
#
_entry.id   AF-A0A7X9BHM4-F1
#
_cell.length_a   1.000
_cell.length_b   1.000
_cell.length_c   1.000
_cell.angle_alpha   90.00
_cell.angle_beta   90.00
_cell.angle_gamma   90.00
#
_symmetry.space_group_name_H-M   'P 1'
#
loop_
_entity.id
_entity.type
_entity.pdbx_description
1 polymer ?
#
loop_
_entity_poly.entity_id
_entity_poly.type
_entity_poly.pdbx_seq_one_letter_code
_entity_poly.pdbx_strand_id
1 'polypeptide(L)'
;DADIAAIREASASAPYAATESVAAYLFEDLGMEDVTPQGYLQAVSNESEPGPADLKAFTDLLAEGDARLLVVNSQHGDAAGGQLSDAARAADVPVLEVGEQLPDGCDDVVAWMGTLVDRIRELLG
;
A
#
# COMPACT_ATOMS: atom_id res chain seq x y z
N ASP A 1 -10.65 -5.41 17.64
CA ASP A 1 -12.03 -5.27 17.16
C ASP A 1 -12.46 -6.43 16.28
N ALA A 2 -13.77 -6.64 16.18
CA ALA A 2 -14.35 -7.66 15.29
C ALA A 2 -14.02 -7.41 13.81
N ASP A 3 -13.85 -6.14 13.41
CA ASP A 3 -13.56 -5.75 12.03
C ASP A 3 -12.13 -6.12 11.59
N ILE A 4 -11.14 -5.87 12.45
CA ILE A 4 -9.75 -6.30 12.22
C ILE A 4 -9.67 -7.82 12.09
N ALA A 5 -10.39 -8.57 12.94
CA ALA A 5 -10.40 -10.03 12.88
C ALA A 5 -11.03 -10.57 11.58
N ALA A 6 -12.14 -9.97 11.14
CA ALA A 6 -12.82 -10.37 9.90
C ALA A 6 -11.99 -10.03 8.65
N ILE A 7 -11.32 -8.87 8.64
CA ILE A 7 -10.46 -8.50 7.51
C ILE A 7 -9.20 -9.33 7.51
N ARG A 8 -8.59 -9.58 8.68
CA ARG A 8 -7.48 -10.53 8.79
C ARG A 8 -7.84 -11.91 8.24
N GLU A 9 -9.08 -12.38 8.38
CA GLU A 9 -9.52 -13.63 7.76
C GLU A 9 -9.62 -13.54 6.23
N ALA A 10 -10.11 -12.41 5.70
CA ALA A 10 -10.28 -12.16 4.26
C ALA A 10 -8.97 -11.79 3.53
N SER A 11 -8.04 -11.12 4.21
CA SER A 11 -6.79 -10.58 3.67
C SER A 11 -5.54 -11.31 4.14
N ALA A 12 -5.66 -12.33 5.00
CA ALA A 12 -4.51 -13.07 5.51
C ALA A 12 -3.60 -13.53 4.35
N SER A 13 -2.32 -13.16 4.45
CA SER A 13 -1.28 -13.48 3.48
C SER A 13 -1.50 -12.92 2.07
N ALA A 14 -2.42 -11.97 1.89
CA ALA A 14 -2.50 -11.23 0.63
C ALA A 14 -1.26 -10.35 0.48
N PRO A 15 -0.49 -10.49 -0.62
CA PRO A 15 0.69 -9.67 -0.82
C PRO A 15 0.28 -8.24 -1.19
N TYR A 16 0.92 -7.25 -0.56
CA TYR A 16 0.80 -5.84 -0.90
C TYR A 16 2.18 -5.27 -1.19
N ALA A 17 2.23 -4.24 -2.02
CA ALA A 17 3.42 -3.42 -2.18
C ALA A 17 3.08 -1.97 -1.82
N ALA A 18 4.05 -1.23 -1.29
CA ALA A 18 3.83 0.12 -0.81
C ALA A 18 4.93 1.07 -1.29
N THR A 19 4.55 2.31 -1.62
CA THR A 19 5.52 3.36 -1.95
C THR A 19 6.16 3.97 -0.70
N GLU A 20 5.52 3.78 0.47
CA GLU A 20 5.90 4.36 1.75
C GLU A 20 5.47 3.44 2.92
N SER A 21 6.07 3.62 4.09
CA SER A 21 5.80 2.80 5.28
C SER A 21 4.64 3.30 6.17
N VAL A 22 3.89 4.32 5.73
CA VAL A 22 2.89 5.05 6.54
C VAL A 22 1.83 4.15 7.21
N ALA A 23 1.44 3.06 6.56
CA ALA A 23 0.42 2.13 7.06
C ALA A 23 0.96 0.73 7.38
N ALA A 24 2.29 0.54 7.43
CA ALA A 24 2.90 -0.79 7.56
C ALA A 24 2.40 -1.58 8.78
N TYR A 25 2.27 -0.94 9.95
CA TYR A 25 1.76 -1.60 11.17
C TYR A 25 0.31 -2.08 11.01
N LEU A 26 -0.54 -1.34 10.30
CA LEU A 26 -1.91 -1.77 10.03
C LEU A 26 -1.91 -3.03 9.16
N PHE A 27 -1.10 -3.05 8.11
CA PHE A 27 -0.99 -4.22 7.23
C PHE A 27 -0.41 -5.45 7.94
N GLU A 28 0.53 -5.26 8.86
CA GLU A 28 1.04 -6.32 9.74
C GLU A 28 -0.07 -6.89 10.64
N ASP A 29 -0.87 -6.03 11.27
CA ASP A 29 -2.01 -6.45 12.11
C ASP A 29 -3.06 -7.22 11.29
N LEU A 30 -3.30 -6.80 10.05
CA LEU A 30 -4.16 -7.49 9.07
C LEU A 30 -3.53 -8.78 8.51
N GLY A 31 -2.27 -9.07 8.83
CA GLY A 31 -1.57 -10.28 8.39
C GLY A 31 -1.25 -10.31 6.90
N MET A 32 -1.16 -9.15 6.25
CA MET A 32 -0.78 -9.03 4.84
C MET A 32 0.75 -9.12 4.68
N GLU A 33 1.21 -9.54 3.51
CA GLU A 33 2.64 -9.74 3.23
C GLU A 33 3.19 -8.55 2.43
N ASP A 34 4.21 -7.86 2.96
CA ASP A 34 4.88 -6.79 2.23
C ASP A 34 5.85 -7.40 1.20
N VAL A 35 5.53 -7.20 -0.08
CA VAL A 35 6.35 -7.65 -1.22
C VAL A 35 7.09 -6.50 -1.91
N THR A 36 7.15 -5.32 -1.29
CA THR A 36 7.86 -4.17 -1.87
C THR A 36 9.32 -4.53 -2.18
N PRO A 37 9.83 -4.25 -3.39
CA PRO A 37 11.21 -4.59 -3.73
C PRO A 37 12.21 -3.99 -2.75
N GLN A 38 13.15 -4.80 -2.26
CA GLN A 38 14.11 -4.40 -1.23
C GLN A 38 14.91 -3.15 -1.61
N GLY A 39 15.29 -3.01 -2.88
CA GLY A 39 16.02 -1.84 -3.37
C GLY A 39 15.20 -0.54 -3.28
N TYR A 40 13.89 -0.63 -3.55
CA TYR A 40 12.96 0.48 -3.38
C TYR A 40 12.81 0.85 -1.90
N LEU A 41 12.58 -0.15 -1.02
CA LEU A 41 12.49 0.07 0.44
C LEU A 41 13.75 0.74 1.00
N GLN A 42 14.94 0.31 0.53
CA GLN A 42 16.21 0.90 0.93
C GLN A 42 16.33 2.36 0.48
N ALA A 43 15.92 2.68 -0.76
CA ALA A 43 15.98 4.04 -1.27
C ALA A 43 15.10 4.98 -0.41
N VAL A 44 13.84 4.61 -0.19
CA VAL A 44 12.89 5.36 0.64
C VAL A 44 13.38 5.49 2.08
N SER A 45 13.86 4.40 2.69
CA SER A 45 14.39 4.41 4.07
C SER A 45 15.60 5.33 4.26
N ASN A 46 16.37 5.55 3.20
CA ASN A 46 17.53 6.44 3.19
C ASN A 46 17.18 7.88 2.75
N GLU A 47 15.89 8.21 2.64
CA GLU A 47 15.41 9.50 2.12
C GLU A 47 16.00 9.83 0.74
N SER A 48 16.18 8.80 -0.10
CA SER A 48 16.79 8.90 -1.43
C SER A 48 15.83 8.42 -2.51
N GLU A 49 16.00 8.94 -3.73
CA GLU A 49 15.16 8.54 -4.85
C GLU A 49 15.47 7.08 -5.28
N PRO A 50 14.45 6.24 -5.53
CA PRO A 50 14.62 4.91 -6.10
C PRO A 50 15.31 4.97 -7.47
N GLY A 51 16.26 4.07 -7.70
CA GLY A 51 16.94 3.99 -8.99
C GLY A 51 16.06 3.38 -10.08
N PRO A 52 16.47 3.47 -11.36
CA PRO A 52 15.73 2.84 -12.47
C PRO A 52 15.53 1.33 -12.33
N ALA A 53 16.50 0.63 -11.71
CA ALA A 53 16.39 -0.81 -11.45
C ALA A 53 15.33 -1.12 -10.38
N ASP A 54 15.23 -0.28 -9.36
CA ASP A 54 14.24 -0.43 -8.29
C ASP A 54 12.83 -0.18 -8.81
N LEU A 55 12.65 0.90 -9.58
CA LEU A 55 11.39 1.18 -10.25
C LEU A 55 10.98 0.07 -11.21
N LYS A 56 11.93 -0.48 -11.98
CA LYS A 56 11.66 -1.60 -12.88
C LYS A 56 11.19 -2.83 -12.10
N ALA A 57 11.92 -3.23 -11.05
CA ALA A 57 11.55 -4.37 -10.23
C ALA A 57 10.15 -4.22 -9.63
N PHE A 58 9.79 -3.00 -9.22
CA PHE A 58 8.46 -2.72 -8.69
C PHE A 58 7.39 -2.81 -9.78
N THR A 59 7.61 -2.20 -10.95
CA THR A 59 6.65 -2.31 -12.06
C THR A 59 6.49 -3.74 -12.56
N ASP A 60 7.55 -4.55 -12.57
CA ASP A 60 7.50 -5.97 -12.94
C ASP A 60 6.66 -6.75 -11.92
N LEU A 61 6.90 -6.55 -10.63
CA LEU A 61 6.12 -7.15 -9.54
C LEU A 61 4.62 -6.85 -9.65
N LEU A 62 4.24 -5.62 -10.00
CA LEU A 62 2.84 -5.26 -10.26
C LEU A 62 2.30 -5.96 -11.51
N ALA A 63 3.06 -5.97 -12.60
CA ALA A 63 2.66 -6.59 -13.87
C ALA A 63 2.53 -8.12 -13.80
N GLU A 64 3.33 -8.77 -12.97
CA GLU A 64 3.30 -10.22 -12.72
C GLU A 64 2.13 -10.62 -11.80
N GLY A 65 1.48 -9.65 -11.15
CA GLY A 65 0.37 -9.89 -10.22
C GLY A 65 0.82 -10.41 -8.85
N ASP A 66 2.11 -10.23 -8.54
CA ASP A 66 2.72 -10.65 -7.28
C ASP A 66 2.28 -9.77 -6.10
N ALA A 67 1.76 -8.57 -6.35
CA ALA A 67 1.00 -7.79 -5.38
C ALA A 67 -0.50 -7.78 -5.74
N ARG A 68 -1.34 -7.93 -4.70
CA ARG A 68 -2.80 -7.80 -4.77
C ARG A 68 -3.30 -6.39 -4.49
N LEU A 69 -2.44 -5.54 -3.95
CA LEU A 69 -2.75 -4.17 -3.57
C LEU A 69 -1.49 -3.32 -3.69
N LEU A 70 -1.60 -2.16 -4.34
CA LEU A 70 -0.60 -1.10 -4.26
C LEU A 70 -1.06 -0.05 -3.24
N VAL A 71 -0.23 0.25 -2.25
CA VAL A 71 -0.46 1.29 -1.25
C VAL A 71 0.42 2.50 -1.58
N VAL A 72 -0.19 3.66 -1.78
CA VAL A 72 0.52 4.90 -2.14
C VAL A 72 0.26 6.00 -1.11
N ASN A 73 1.29 6.76 -0.75
CA ASN A 73 1.11 7.93 0.10
C ASN A 73 0.59 9.11 -0.73
N SER A 74 -0.60 9.61 -0.42
CA SER A 74 -1.27 10.66 -1.20
C SER A 74 -0.62 12.05 -1.09
N GLN A 75 0.24 12.27 -0.08
CA GLN A 75 0.89 13.57 0.15
C GLN A 75 2.26 13.67 -0.51
N HIS A 76 2.90 12.53 -0.80
CA HIS A 76 4.17 12.46 -1.52
C HIS A 76 3.90 12.01 -2.97
N GLY A 77 3.28 12.91 -3.74
CA GLY A 77 3.04 12.75 -5.18
C GLY A 77 4.32 12.96 -6.00
N ASP A 78 5.35 12.16 -5.74
CA ASP A 78 6.55 12.16 -6.55
C ASP A 78 6.34 11.40 -7.88
N ALA A 79 7.28 11.57 -8.82
CA ALA A 79 7.19 10.94 -10.13
C ALA A 79 7.14 9.40 -10.05
N ALA A 80 7.75 8.82 -9.00
CA ALA A 80 7.75 7.39 -8.75
C ALA A 80 6.35 6.87 -8.37
N GLY A 81 5.68 7.52 -7.41
CA GLY A 81 4.32 7.16 -6.98
C GLY A 81 3.30 7.24 -8.12
N GLY A 82 3.41 8.25 -8.98
CA GLY A 82 2.59 8.36 -10.19
C GLY A 82 2.83 7.21 -11.17
N GLN A 83 4.10 6.92 -11.49
CA GLN A 83 4.47 5.83 -12.38
C GLN A 83 3.99 4.47 -11.87
N LEU A 84 4.13 4.20 -10.57
CA LEU A 84 3.70 2.94 -9.95
C LEU A 84 2.18 2.82 -9.91
N SER A 85 1.47 3.91 -9.65
CA SER A 85 0.00 3.94 -9.72
C SER A 85 -0.50 3.62 -11.13
N ASP A 86 0.15 4.15 -12.16
CA ASP A 86 -0.21 3.86 -13.56
C ASP A 86 0.11 2.41 -13.93
N ALA A 87 1.24 1.86 -13.46
CA ALA A 87 1.60 0.45 -13.66
C ALA A 87 0.60 -0.49 -12.97
N ALA A 88 0.21 -0.20 -11.72
CA ALA A 88 -0.79 -0.98 -10.99
C ALA A 88 -2.14 -0.98 -11.72
N ARG A 89 -2.63 0.20 -12.16
CA ARG A 89 -3.87 0.29 -12.94
C ARG A 89 -3.79 -0.48 -14.26
N ALA A 90 -2.65 -0.45 -14.94
CA ALA A 90 -2.46 -1.21 -16.18
C ALA A 90 -2.44 -2.74 -15.97
N ALA A 91 -2.08 -3.18 -14.76
CA ALA A 91 -2.06 -4.59 -14.36
C ALA A 91 -3.33 -5.03 -13.60
N ASP A 92 -4.38 -4.20 -13.57
CA ASP A 92 -5.60 -4.41 -12.79
C ASP A 92 -5.34 -4.65 -11.27
N VAL A 93 -4.23 -4.10 -10.75
CA VAL A 93 -3.92 -4.09 -9.32
C VAL A 93 -4.59 -2.86 -8.67
N PRO A 94 -5.47 -3.05 -7.66
CA PRO A 94 -6.10 -1.95 -6.94
C PRO A 94 -5.06 -1.03 -6.27
N VAL A 95 -5.37 0.27 -6.25
CA VAL A 95 -4.55 1.29 -5.58
C VAL A 95 -5.29 1.83 -4.36
N LEU A 96 -4.66 1.75 -3.20
CA LEU A 96 -5.10 2.38 -1.96
C LEU A 96 -4.23 3.61 -1.67
N GLU A 97 -4.86 4.77 -1.65
CA GLU A 97 -4.22 6.01 -1.24
C GLU A 97 -4.32 6.19 0.28
N VAL A 98 -3.19 6.46 0.94
CA VAL A 98 -3.10 6.67 2.39
C VAL A 98 -2.44 8.01 2.67
N GLY A 99 -3.06 8.84 3.50
CA GLY A 99 -2.46 10.08 4.00
C GLY A 99 -1.81 9.89 5.37
N GLU A 100 -0.91 10.79 5.76
CA GLU A 100 -0.34 10.87 7.13
C GLU A 100 -1.19 11.78 8.03
N GLN A 101 -2.07 12.58 7.42
CA GLN A 101 -3.02 13.41 8.11
C GLN A 101 -4.37 12.71 8.21
N LEU A 102 -5.06 12.97 9.31
CA LEU A 102 -6.46 12.57 9.47
C LEU A 102 -7.30 13.12 8.32
N PRO A 103 -8.03 12.26 7.58
CA PRO A 103 -8.94 12.72 6.54
C PRO A 103 -10.04 13.61 7.14
N ASP A 104 -10.55 14.52 6.32
CA ASP A 104 -11.71 15.32 6.68
C ASP A 104 -12.88 14.41 7.09
N GLY A 105 -13.46 14.68 8.26
CA GLY A 105 -14.58 13.91 8.80
C GLY A 105 -14.19 12.70 9.67
N CYS A 106 -12.91 12.45 9.91
CA CYS A 106 -12.46 11.52 10.96
C CYS A 106 -12.19 12.29 12.27
N ASP A 107 -12.89 11.91 13.34
CA ASP A 107 -12.75 12.55 14.65
C ASP A 107 -11.44 12.15 15.36
N ASP A 108 -10.90 10.96 15.06
CA ASP A 108 -9.66 10.44 15.62
C ASP A 108 -8.97 9.38 14.72
N VAL A 109 -7.80 8.93 15.15
CA VAL A 109 -6.96 7.95 14.44
C VAL A 109 -7.63 6.58 14.35
N VAL A 110 -8.47 6.21 15.32
CA VAL A 110 -9.17 4.92 15.31
C VAL A 110 -10.25 4.92 14.24
N ALA A 111 -11.04 5.99 14.15
CA ALA A 111 -12.02 6.18 13.10
C ALA A 111 -11.35 6.14 11.71
N TRP A 112 -10.21 6.81 11.55
CA TRP A 112 -9.45 6.78 10.31
C TRP A 112 -8.93 5.38 9.95
N MET A 113 -8.31 4.66 10.91
CA MET A 113 -7.90 3.27 10.68
C MET A 113 -9.08 2.39 10.26
N GLY A 114 -10.26 2.60 10.84
CA GLY A 114 -11.51 1.94 10.42
C GLY A 114 -11.83 2.19 8.94
N THR A 115 -11.68 3.42 8.44
CA THR A 115 -11.91 3.71 7.02
C THR A 115 -10.92 3.00 6.08
N LEU A 116 -9.66 2.85 6.49
CA LEU A 116 -8.65 2.13 5.71
C LEU A 116 -8.98 0.64 5.64
N VAL A 117 -9.37 0.09 6.78
CA VAL A 117 -9.82 -1.30 6.96
C VAL A 117 -11.03 -1.61 6.07
N ASP A 118 -12.05 -0.74 6.06
CA ASP A 118 -13.21 -0.86 5.16
C ASP A 118 -12.79 -0.79 3.68
N ARG A 119 -11.88 0.13 3.34
CA ARG A 119 -11.43 0.31 1.96
C ARG A 119 -10.62 -0.88 1.45
N ILE A 120 -9.75 -1.46 2.29
CA ILE A 120 -9.00 -2.66 1.96
C ILE A 120 -9.96 -3.81 1.66
N ARG A 121 -11.01 -3.98 2.46
CA ARG A 121 -12.05 -4.98 2.23
C ARG A 121 -12.74 -4.80 0.87
N GLU A 122 -13.15 -3.59 0.53
CA GLU A 122 -13.77 -3.30 -0.78
C GLU A 122 -12.85 -3.64 -1.95
N LEU A 123 -11.54 -3.36 -1.83
CA LEU A 123 -10.57 -3.55 -2.90
C LEU A 123 -10.18 -5.02 -3.09
N LEU A 124 -10.18 -5.82 -2.02
CA LEU A 124 -9.75 -7.21 -2.04
C LEU A 124 -10.89 -8.23 -2.19
N GLY A 125 -12.15 -7.83 -1.96
CA GLY A 125 -13.35 -8.66 -2.16
C GLY A 125 -13.67 -9.56 -0.97
#